data_AF-A0A314ZDF3-F1
#
_entry.id   AF-A0A314ZDF3-F1
#
_cell.length_a   1.000
_cell.length_b   1.000
_cell.length_c   1.000
_cell.angle_alpha   90.00
_cell.angle_beta   90.00
_cell.angle_gamma   90.00
#
_symmetry.space_group_name_H-M   'P 1'
#
loop_
_entity.id
_entity.type
_entity.pdbx_description
1 polymer ?
#
loop_
_entity_poly.entity_id
_entity_poly.type
_entity_poly.pdbx_seq_one_letter_code
_entity_poly.pdbx_strand_id
1 'polypeptide(L)'
;MPFEPDPIIWRTLLGACGTHKNTELVNVIADHILTTLPEDPSTYVTLSNVYAELGMWNDLSKVRAAVKKVGAKEAGRSWIEVSS
;
A
#
# COMPACT_ATOMS: atom_id res chain seq x y z
N MET A 1 17.42 -9.80 -9.56
CA MET A 1 17.61 -10.75 -8.45
C MET A 1 17.47 -12.17 -9.00
N PRO A 2 18.20 -13.16 -8.48
CA PRO A 2 18.03 -14.56 -8.92
C PRO A 2 16.75 -15.22 -8.39
N PHE A 3 15.96 -14.52 -7.58
CA PHE A 3 14.66 -14.95 -7.04
C PHE A 3 13.66 -13.81 -7.12
N GLU A 4 12.37 -14.17 -7.10
CA GLU A 4 11.27 -13.21 -7.13
C GLU A 4 11.15 -12.51 -5.76
N PRO A 5 11.14 -11.17 -5.70
CA PRO A 5 11.16 -10.46 -4.43
C PRO A 5 9.85 -10.69 -3.67
N ASP A 6 9.97 -11.04 -2.39
CA ASP A 6 8.84 -11.20 -1.48
C ASP A 6 8.02 -9.89 -1.39
N PRO A 7 6.67 -9.97 -1.27
CA PRO A 7 5.81 -8.87 -0.84
C PRO A 7 6.40 -7.90 0.20
N ILE A 8 7.10 -8.44 1.19
CA ILE A 8 7.74 -7.67 2.26
C ILE A 8 8.85 -6.77 1.69
N ILE A 9 9.68 -7.28 0.78
CA ILE A 9 10.79 -6.54 0.16
C ILE A 9 10.26 -5.32 -0.58
N TRP A 10 9.19 -5.50 -1.36
CA TRP A 10 8.56 -4.40 -2.09
C TRP A 10 8.01 -3.31 -1.17
N ARG A 11 7.38 -3.69 -0.05
CA ARG A 11 6.90 -2.74 0.95
C ARG A 11 8.02 -1.99 1.66
N THR A 12 9.08 -2.70 2.04
CA THR A 12 10.27 -2.08 2.64
C THR A 12 10.88 -1.08 1.68
N LEU A 13 11.01 -1.44 0.40
CA LEU A 13 11.50 -0.54 -0.63
C LEU A 13 10.58 0.68 -0.81
N LEU A 14 9.27 0.48 -0.87
CA LEU A 14 8.28 1.56 -0.97
C LEU A 14 8.41 2.57 0.19
N GLY A 15 8.52 2.08 1.42
CA GLY A 15 8.71 2.94 2.60
C GLY A 15 10.01 3.73 2.58
N ALA A 16 11.11 3.10 2.14
CA ALA A 16 12.39 3.79 1.97
C ALA A 16 12.30 4.89 0.90
N CYS A 17 11.67 4.61 -0.24
CA CYS A 17 11.48 5.58 -1.32
C CYS A 17 10.59 6.76 -0.90
N GLY A 18 9.56 6.49 -0.09
CA GLY A 18 8.75 7.52 0.56
C GLY A 18 9.59 8.45 1.44
N THR A 19 10.44 7.86 2.29
CA THR A 19 11.34 8.61 3.18
C THR A 19 12.30 9.52 2.41
N HIS A 20 12.84 9.04 1.29
CA HIS A 20 13.75 9.79 0.42
C HIS A 20 13.04 10.73 -0.56
N LYS A 21 11.70 10.81 -0.51
CA LYS A 21 10.88 11.66 -1.38
C LYS A 21 11.07 11.41 -2.88
N ASN A 22 11.38 10.18 -3.25
CA ASN A 22 11.51 9.79 -4.66
C ASN A 22 10.13 9.37 -5.21
N THR A 23 9.34 10.35 -5.65
CA THR A 23 7.97 10.17 -6.12
C THR A 23 7.86 9.29 -7.36
N GLU A 24 8.82 9.37 -8.27
CA GLU A 24 8.84 8.55 -9.49
C GLU A 24 8.98 7.07 -9.15
N LEU A 25 9.96 6.73 -8.30
CA LEU A 25 10.16 5.33 -7.89
C LEU A 25 8.98 4.80 -7.07
N VAL A 26 8.38 5.65 -6.23
CA VAL A 26 7.19 5.29 -5.45
C VAL A 26 6.04 4.91 -6.35
N ASN A 27 5.77 5.64 -7.43
CA ASN A 27 4.71 5.30 -8.38
C ASN A 27 4.96 3.96 -9.08
N VAL A 28 6.19 3.73 -9.54
CA VAL A 28 6.57 2.47 -10.20
C VAL A 28 6.38 1.27 -9.26
N ILE A 29 6.84 1.41 -8.02
CA ILE A 29 6.70 0.36 -7.01
C ILE A 29 5.22 0.19 -6.62
N ALA A 30 4.47 1.28 -6.49
CA ALA A 30 3.06 1.24 -6.15
C ALA A 30 2.24 0.47 -7.19
N ASP A 31 2.43 0.75 -8.48
CA ASP A 31 1.76 0.04 -9.55
C ASP A 31 2.10 -1.46 -9.51
N HIS A 32 3.39 -1.80 -9.33
CA HIS A 32 3.81 -3.20 -9.22
C HIS A 32 3.17 -3.92 -8.02
N ILE A 33 3.12 -3.29 -6.84
CA ILE A 33 2.52 -3.90 -5.65
C ILE A 33 1.00 -4.04 -5.82
N LEU A 34 0.33 -3.05 -6.43
CA LEU A 34 -1.12 -3.10 -6.68
C LEU A 34 -1.49 -4.18 -7.70
N THR A 35 -0.63 -4.47 -8.69
CA THR A 35 -0.86 -5.56 -9.64
C THR A 35 -0.52 -6.93 -9.07
N THR A 36 0.50 -7.02 -8.20
CA THR A 36 1.00 -8.30 -7.69
C THR A 36 0.24 -8.75 -6.43
N LEU A 37 -0.19 -7.81 -5.59
CA LEU A 37 -0.82 -8.06 -4.29
C LEU A 37 -2.14 -7.28 -4.12
N PRO A 38 -3.12 -7.45 -5.04
CA PRO A 38 -4.37 -6.69 -5.02
C PRO A 38 -5.28 -7.02 -3.83
N GLU A 39 -5.12 -8.20 -3.23
CA GLU A 39 -5.99 -8.65 -2.13
C GLU A 39 -5.41 -8.36 -0.74
N ASP A 40 -4.17 -7.87 -0.63
CA ASP A 40 -3.56 -7.64 0.67
C ASP A 40 -3.89 -6.22 1.20
N PRO A 41 -4.68 -6.10 2.28
CA PRO A 41 -5.05 -4.80 2.85
C PRO A 41 -3.86 -3.98 3.32
N SER A 42 -2.79 -4.64 3.76
CA SER A 42 -1.61 -3.97 4.31
C SER A 42 -0.83 -3.18 3.24
N THR A 43 -0.84 -3.66 1.99
CA THR A 43 -0.33 -2.92 0.82
C THR A 43 -0.96 -1.53 0.73
N TYR A 44 -2.29 -1.47 0.82
CA TYR A 44 -3.02 -0.22 0.64
C TYR A 44 -2.80 0.76 1.81
N VAL A 45 -2.60 0.24 3.03
CA VAL A 45 -2.24 1.06 4.20
C VAL A 45 -0.86 1.68 4.00
N THR A 46 0.15 0.88 3.61
CA THR A 46 1.51 1.39 3.36
C THR A 46 1.52 2.43 2.25
N LEU A 47 0.81 2.18 1.14
CA LEU A 47 0.68 3.16 0.04
C LEU A 47 0.02 4.45 0.48
N SER A 48 -1.02 4.36 1.31
CA SER A 48 -1.71 5.54 1.83
C SER A 48 -0.78 6.40 2.69
N ASN A 49 0.04 5.78 3.53
CA ASN A 49 1.00 6.49 4.37
C ASN A 49 2.07 7.17 3.53
N VAL A 50 2.67 6.45 2.58
CA VAL A 50 3.71 7.00 1.70
C VAL A 50 3.18 8.14 0.85
N TYR A 51 2.00 8.00 0.24
CA TYR A 51 1.39 9.11 -0.52
C TYR A 51 1.05 10.32 0.35
N ALA A 52 0.63 10.12 1.60
CA ALA A 52 0.41 11.22 2.54
C ALA A 52 1.72 11.95 2.89
N GLU A 53 2.80 11.22 3.16
CA GLU A 53 4.14 11.78 3.43
C GLU A 53 4.68 12.59 2.25
N LEU A 54 4.37 12.18 1.02
CA LEU A 54 4.78 12.86 -0.21
C LEU A 54 3.82 13.99 -0.62
N GLY A 55 2.70 14.18 0.06
CA GLY A 55 1.67 15.16 -0.31
C GLY A 55 0.93 14.81 -1.60
N MET A 56 0.94 13.54 -2.02
CA MET A 56 0.29 13.03 -3.23
C MET A 56 -1.19 12.72 -2.98
N TRP A 57 -1.96 13.75 -2.64
CA TRP A 57 -3.36 13.63 -2.23
C TRP A 57 -4.28 12.99 -3.28
N ASN A 58 -4.00 13.21 -4.56
CA ASN A 58 -4.75 12.60 -5.67
C ASN A 58 -4.57 11.09 -5.70
N ASP A 59 -3.34 10.61 -5.56
CA ASP A 59 -3.04 9.17 -5.58
C ASP A 59 -3.49 8.49 -4.28
N LEU A 60 -3.34 9.17 -3.15
CA LEU A 60 -3.96 8.77 -1.88
C LEU A 60 -5.48 8.56 -2.01
N SER A 61 -6.17 9.45 -2.72
CA SER A 61 -7.62 9.36 -2.93
C SER A 61 -7.99 8.14 -3.78
N LYS A 62 -7.20 7.84 -4.82
CA LYS A 62 -7.38 6.63 -5.65
C LYS A 62 -7.17 5.36 -4.82
N VAL A 63 -6.12 5.31 -4.00
CA VAL A 63 -5.84 4.17 -3.12
C VAL A 63 -6.97 3.97 -2.11
N ARG A 64 -7.46 5.02 -1.47
CA ARG A 64 -8.62 4.94 -0.54
C ARG A 64 -9.88 4.43 -1.23
N ALA A 65 -10.13 4.84 -2.48
CA ALA A 65 -11.24 4.31 -3.25
C ALA A 65 -11.07 2.81 -3.57
N ALA A 66 -9.84 2.35 -3.82
CA ALA A 66 -9.53 0.95 -4.04
C ALA A 66 -9.68 0.10 -2.77
N VAL A 67 -9.21 0.59 -1.61
CA VAL A 67 -9.40 -0.05 -0.28
C VAL A 67 -10.87 -0.38 -0.03
N LYS A 68 -11.77 0.57 -0.34
CA LYS A 68 -13.21 0.41 -0.16
C LYS A 68 -13.81 -0.69 -1.05
N LYS A 69 -13.21 -0.96 -2.22
CA LYS A 69 -13.63 -2.05 -3.12
C LYS A 69 -13.10 -3.41 -2.67
N VAL A 70 -11.92 -3.46 -2.08
CA VAL A 70 -11.27 -4.70 -1.60
C VAL A 70 -11.84 -5.15 -0.24
N GLY A 71 -12.75 -4.36 0.37
CA GLY A 71 -13.30 -4.69 1.69
C GLY A 71 -12.29 -4.53 2.83
N ALA A 72 -11.16 -3.87 2.55
CA ALA A 72 -10.12 -3.61 3.52
C ALA A 72 -10.64 -2.60 4.56
N LYS A 73 -10.44 -2.95 5.84
CA LYS A 73 -10.96 -2.23 7.00
C LYS A 73 -10.44 -0.79 6.99
N GLU A 74 -11.32 0.18 7.27
CA GLU A 74 -10.88 1.53 7.62
C GLU A 74 -9.94 1.47 8.83
N ALA A 75 -8.83 2.21 8.76
CA ALA A 75 -7.88 2.29 9.86
C ALA A 75 -8.61 2.73 11.14
N GLY A 76 -8.52 1.91 12.20
CA GLY A 76 -9.16 2.16 13.49
C GLY A 76 -10.33 1.23 13.87
N ARG A 77 -10.65 0.19 13.09
CA ARG A 77 -11.63 -0.84 13.49
C ARG A 77 -11.01 -2.23 13.58
N SER A 78 -10.89 -2.79 14.79
CA SER A 78 -10.67 -4.23 14.97
C SER A 78 -11.99 -4.95 14.70
N TRP A 79 -11.94 -6.10 14.02
CA TRP A 79 -13.08 -7.01 14.00
C TRP A 79 -12.74 -8.11 14.99
N ILE A 80 -13.61 -8.31 15.96
CA ILE A 80 -13.66 -9.53 16.75
C ILE A 80 -14.50 -10.52 15.96
N GLU A 81 -13.89 -11.61 15.53
CA GLU A 81 -14.57 -12.74 14.95
C GLU A 81 -15.14 -13.57 16.11
N VAL A 82 -16.46 -13.56 16.27
CA VAL A 82 -17.14 -14.38 17.28
C VAL A 82 -17.53 -15.68 16.59
N SER A 83 -16.70 -16.71 16.74
CA SER A 83 -17.10 -18.08 16.41
C SER A 83 -18.18 -18.52 17.41
N SER A 84 -19.38 -18.82 16.90
CA SER A 84 -20.40 -19.57 17.64
C SER A 84 -20.33 -21.06 17.31
#